data_AF-M3GRI1-F1
#
_entry.id   AF-M3GRI1-F1
#
_cell.length_a   1.000
_cell.length_b   1.000
_cell.length_c   1.000
_cell.angle_alpha   90.00
_cell.angle_beta   90.00
_cell.angle_gamma   90.00
#
_symmetry.space_group_name_H-M   'P 1'
#
loop_
_entity.id
_entity.type
_entity.pdbx_description
1 polymer ?
#
loop_
_entity_poly.entity_id
_entity_poly.type
_entity_poly.pdbx_seq_one_letter_code
_entity_poly.pdbx_strand_id
1 'polypeptide(L)'
;MATFGLLPAYMSNQANTEIKIYDKNLNFVNRFAYDNTYTSLRTIWISPRPDHCILGKCLFLNTGSPPGFVYSGMGPKIEEDVLNSIQTGRTPVSASSN
;
A
#
# COMPACT_ATOMS: atom_id res chain seq x y z
N MET A 1 38.66 -13.03 -15.29
CA MET A 1 37.37 -13.41 -15.91
C MET A 1 36.26 -12.92 -15.00
N ALA A 2 35.43 -11.97 -15.44
CA ALA A 2 34.29 -11.47 -14.68
C ALA A 2 33.04 -12.20 -15.16
N THR A 3 32.45 -13.04 -14.32
CA THR A 3 31.13 -13.63 -14.59
C THR A 3 30.06 -12.63 -14.15
N PHE A 4 29.28 -12.10 -15.09
CA PHE A 4 28.10 -11.31 -14.75
C PHE A 4 26.95 -12.27 -14.45
N GLY A 5 26.43 -12.23 -13.23
CA GLY A 5 25.29 -13.05 -12.81
C GLY A 5 24.03 -12.19 -12.73
N LEU A 6 22.94 -12.63 -13.37
CA LEU A 6 21.60 -12.12 -13.10
C LEU A 6 21.05 -12.85 -11.89
N LEU A 7 20.83 -12.13 -10.79
CA LEU A 7 20.19 -12.68 -9.60
C LEU A 7 18.75 -12.17 -9.54
N PRO A 8 17.74 -13.02 -9.86
CA PRO A 8 16.35 -12.65 -9.67
C PRO A 8 16.03 -12.62 -8.17
N ALA A 9 15.34 -11.57 -7.75
CA ALA A 9 14.83 -11.37 -6.41
C ALA A 9 13.31 -11.23 -6.48
N TYR A 10 12.63 -12.16 -5.83
CA TYR A 10 11.18 -12.12 -5.63
C TYR A 10 10.87 -11.54 -4.26
N MET A 11 9.90 -10.63 -4.19
CA MET A 11 9.39 -10.11 -2.94
C MET A 11 7.87 -10.00 -2.98
N SER A 12 7.21 -10.46 -1.91
CA SER A 12 5.81 -10.19 -1.63
C SER A 12 5.74 -9.22 -0.45
N ASN A 13 5.08 -8.08 -0.64
CA ASN A 13 5.03 -7.02 0.34
C ASN A 13 3.57 -6.69 0.70
N GLN A 14 3.36 -6.38 1.97
CA GLN A 14 2.08 -5.89 2.47
C GLN A 14 2.03 -4.37 2.37
N ALA A 15 0.93 -3.84 1.85
CA ALA A 15 0.69 -2.40 1.77
C ALA A 15 -0.79 -2.09 2.02
N ASN A 16 -1.21 -2.26 3.27
CA ASN A 16 -2.57 -1.94 3.69
C ASN A 16 -2.75 -0.42 3.78
N THR A 17 -3.81 0.08 3.16
CA THR A 17 -4.21 1.49 3.26
C THR A 17 -5.47 1.60 4.07
N GLU A 18 -5.47 2.56 4.98
CA GLU A 18 -6.60 2.81 5.86
C GLU A 18 -7.04 4.26 5.72
N ILE A 19 -8.33 4.47 5.42
CA ILE A 19 -8.95 5.79 5.33
C ILE A 19 -9.95 5.91 6.47
N LYS A 20 -9.75 6.90 7.34
CA LYS A 20 -10.66 7.22 8.45
C LYS A 20 -11.37 8.53 8.14
N ILE A 21 -12.68 8.52 8.21
CA ILE A 21 -13.53 9.69 7.99
C ILE A 21 -13.96 10.22 9.34
N TYR A 22 -13.77 11.52 9.53
CA TYR A 22 -14.19 12.24 10.73
C TYR A 22 -15.12 13.39 10.34
N ASP A 23 -16.05 13.72 11.22
CA ASP A 23 -16.87 14.92 11.08
C ASP A 23 -16.07 16.18 11.44
N LYS A 24 -16.71 17.36 11.30
CA LYS A 24 -16.10 18.65 11.64
C LYS A 24 -15.70 18.79 13.12
N ASN A 25 -16.26 17.97 14.00
CA ASN A 25 -15.98 17.96 15.43
C ASN A 25 -14.98 16.84 15.79
N LEU A 26 -14.33 16.22 14.78
CA LEU A 26 -13.41 15.10 14.91
C LEU A 26 -14.04 13.81 15.46
N ASN A 27 -15.36 13.67 15.40
CA ASN A 27 -16.00 12.40 15.70
C ASN A 27 -15.77 11.42 14.56
N PHE A 28 -15.45 10.18 14.90
CA PHE A 28 -15.29 9.12 13.91
C PHE A 28 -16.64 8.81 13.24
N VAL A 29 -16.66 8.85 11.91
CA VAL A 29 -17.86 8.59 11.09
C VAL A 29 -17.77 7.23 10.44
N ASN A 30 -16.65 6.94 9.77
CA ASN A 30 -16.48 5.68 9.04
C ASN A 30 -15.00 5.33 8.81
N ARG A 31 -14.73 4.07 8.45
CA ARG A 31 -13.40 3.54 8.13
C ARG A 31 -13.47 2.68 6.87
N PHE A 32 -12.54 2.90 5.95
CA PHE A 32 -12.28 2.02 4.82
C PHE A 32 -10.88 1.41 4.94
N ALA A 33 -10.77 0.14 4.60
CA ALA A 33 -9.51 -0.58 4.53
C ALA A 33 -9.34 -1.17 3.12
N TYR A 34 -8.18 -0.93 2.54
CA TYR A 34 -7.82 -1.42 1.22
C TYR A 34 -6.56 -2.26 1.32
N ASP A 35 -6.61 -3.45 0.74
CA ASP A 35 -5.45 -4.32 0.57
C ASP A 35 -4.76 -3.97 -0.75
N ASN A 36 -3.58 -3.35 -0.66
CA ASN A 36 -2.71 -3.11 -1.81
C ASN A 36 -1.44 -3.94 -1.74
N THR A 37 -1.52 -5.13 -1.15
CA THR A 37 -0.45 -6.12 -1.24
C THR A 37 0.03 -6.24 -2.68
N TYR A 38 1.35 -6.25 -2.82
CA TYR A 38 1.96 -6.25 -4.13
C TYR A 38 3.17 -7.16 -4.16
N THR A 39 3.40 -7.73 -5.33
CA THR A 39 4.58 -8.53 -5.62
C THR A 39 5.51 -7.72 -6.50
N SER A 40 6.80 -7.78 -6.21
CA SER A 40 7.82 -7.21 -7.09
C SER A 40 8.84 -8.26 -7.48
N LEU A 41 9.13 -8.34 -8.78
CA LEU A 41 10.26 -9.08 -9.31
C LEU A 41 11.35 -8.08 -9.68
N ARG A 42 12.54 -8.25 -9.13
CA ARG A 42 13.71 -7.40 -9.42
C ARG A 42 14.86 -8.29 -9.86
N THR A 43 15.75 -7.77 -10.70
CA THR A 43 17.00 -8.46 -11.05
C THR A 43 18.15 -7.48 -10.88
N ILE A 44 19.17 -7.87 -10.14
CA ILE A 44 20.35 -7.05 -9.93
C ILE A 44 21.47 -7.58 -10.82
N TRP A 45 22.10 -6.65 -11.54
CA TRP A 45 23.33 -6.90 -12.28
C TRP A 45 24.50 -6.66 -11.33
N ILE A 46 25.21 -7.73 -10.98
CA ILE A 46 26.27 -7.61 -9.99
C ILE A 46 27.47 -8.49 -10.35
N SER A 47 28.66 -8.00 -10.05
CA SER A 47 29.84 -8.85 -10.06
C SER A 47 29.67 -9.96 -8.99
N PRO A 48 30.33 -11.12 -9.12
CA PRO A 48 30.07 -12.28 -8.24
C PRO A 48 30.33 -12.03 -6.75
N ARG A 49 30.97 -10.90 -6.39
CA ARG A 49 31.46 -10.64 -5.03
C ARG A 49 31.84 -9.16 -4.81
N PRO A 50 30.90 -8.21 -4.77
CA PRO A 50 31.23 -6.86 -4.33
C PRO A 50 31.44 -6.88 -2.82
N ASP A 51 32.54 -6.30 -2.34
CA ASP A 51 32.89 -6.29 -0.91
C ASP A 51 31.83 -5.62 -0.01
N HIS A 52 30.94 -4.81 -0.59
CA HIS A 52 29.82 -4.17 0.12
C HIS A 52 28.54 -5.03 0.22
N CYS A 53 28.47 -6.17 -0.49
CA CYS A 53 27.29 -7.05 -0.53
C CYS A 53 27.41 -8.31 0.34
N ILE A 54 28.29 -8.30 1.34
CA ILE A 54 28.44 -9.40 2.29
C ILE A 54 27.13 -9.52 3.10
N LEU A 55 26.49 -10.69 3.06
CA LEU A 55 25.22 -11.04 3.74
C LEU A 55 23.93 -10.40 3.21
N GLY A 56 23.58 -10.62 1.93
CA GLY A 56 22.20 -10.41 1.43
C GLY A 56 21.68 -8.97 1.45
N LYS A 57 22.46 -8.01 1.94
CA LYS A 57 22.09 -6.58 2.04
C LYS A 57 21.70 -5.98 0.69
N CYS A 58 22.31 -6.47 -0.39
CA CYS A 58 22.01 -6.00 -1.74
C CYS A 58 20.71 -6.57 -2.31
N LEU A 59 20.20 -7.70 -1.79
CA LEU A 59 18.98 -8.36 -2.28
C LEU A 59 17.70 -7.88 -1.57
N PHE A 60 17.79 -7.39 -0.33
CA PHE A 60 16.63 -7.19 0.55
C PHE A 60 16.45 -5.75 1.09
N LEU A 61 16.92 -4.74 0.36
CA LEU A 61 16.65 -3.34 0.71
C LEU A 61 15.24 -2.93 0.28
N ASN A 62 14.23 -3.24 1.08
CA ASN A 62 13.02 -2.43 1.15
C ASN A 62 12.61 -2.28 2.62
N THR A 63 13.25 -1.34 3.32
CA THR A 63 12.80 -0.83 4.63
C THR A 63 12.04 0.49 4.49
N GLY A 64 11.69 0.90 3.27
CA GLY A 64 10.99 2.15 2.97
C GLY A 64 9.50 1.97 2.75
N SER A 65 8.78 3.09 2.63
CA SER A 65 7.36 3.12 2.24
C SER A 65 7.11 2.35 0.93
N PRO A 66 5.93 1.73 0.75
CA PRO A 66 5.57 1.11 -0.52
C PRO A 66 5.76 2.09 -1.69
N PRO A 67 6.23 1.62 -2.86
CA PRO A 67 6.39 2.47 -4.03
C PRO A 67 5.07 3.14 -4.42
N GLY A 68 5.13 4.36 -4.97
CA GLY A 68 3.93 5.13 -5.30
C GLY A 68 2.95 4.43 -6.25
N PHE A 69 3.42 3.52 -7.10
CA PHE A 69 2.54 2.75 -8.00
C PHE A 69 1.54 1.88 -7.25
N VAL A 70 1.84 1.46 -6.02
CA VAL A 70 0.97 0.64 -5.17
C VAL A 70 -0.36 1.35 -4.88
N TYR A 71 -0.34 2.69 -4.87
CA TYR A 71 -1.51 3.52 -4.65
C TYR A 71 -2.10 4.10 -5.94
N SER A 72 -1.52 3.76 -7.10
CA SER A 72 -1.95 4.29 -8.39
C SER A 72 -3.36 3.79 -8.72
N GLY A 73 -4.23 4.71 -9.14
CA GLY A 73 -5.63 4.40 -9.45
C GLY A 73 -6.55 4.23 -8.24
N MET A 74 -6.03 4.28 -7.01
CA MET A 74 -6.89 4.22 -5.81
C MET A 74 -7.65 5.53 -5.56
N GLY A 75 -7.11 6.67 -5.97
CA GLY A 75 -7.72 7.99 -5.70
C GLY A 75 -9.20 8.05 -6.08
N PRO A 76 -9.57 7.77 -7.35
CA PRO A 76 -10.97 7.79 -7.78
C PRO A 76 -11.88 6.84 -6.98
N LYS A 77 -11.38 5.64 -6.65
CA LYS A 77 -12.13 4.66 -5.86
C LYS A 77 -12.36 5.14 -4.42
N ILE A 78 -11.33 5.67 -3.79
CA ILE A 78 -11.42 6.22 -2.43
C ILE A 78 -12.40 7.39 -2.42
N GLU A 79 -12.34 8.28 -3.41
CA GLU A 79 -13.26 9.42 -3.54
C GLU A 79 -14.71 8.95 -3.69
N GLU A 80 -14.96 7.96 -4.55
CA GLU A 80 -16.28 7.35 -4.73
C GLU A 80 -16.79 6.72 -3.42
N ASP A 81 -15.97 5.91 -2.74
CA ASP A 81 -16.34 5.25 -1.48
C ASP A 81 -16.63 6.28 -0.36
N VAL A 82 -15.87 7.36 -0.29
CA VAL A 82 -16.10 8.48 0.63
C VAL A 82 -17.42 9.20 0.30
N LEU A 83 -17.67 9.52 -0.97
CA LEU A 83 -18.91 10.18 -1.40
C LEU A 83 -20.13 9.30 -1.09
N ASN A 84 -20.06 8.02 -1.40
CA ASN A 84 -21.11 7.05 -1.09
C ASN A 84 -21.36 6.95 0.42
N SER A 85 -20.31 6.97 1.24
CA SER A 85 -20.44 7.00 2.71
C SER A 85 -21.19 8.23 3.20
N ILE A 86 -20.93 9.40 2.62
CA ILE A 86 -21.55 10.67 3.03
C ILE A 86 -23.01 10.72 2.57
N GLN A 87 -23.28 10.27 1.34
CA GLN A 87 -24.63 10.28 0.76
C GLN A 87 -25.56 9.28 1.43
N THR A 88 -25.07 8.06 1.69
CA THR A 88 -25.84 7.01 2.38
C THR A 88 -26.04 7.34 3.87
N GLY A 89 -25.07 8.01 4.50
CA GLY A 89 -25.19 8.52 5.87
C GLY A 89 -26.20 9.67 6.05
N ARG A 90 -26.87 10.13 4.99
CA ARG A 90 -27.86 11.20 5.03
C ARG A 90 -29.31 10.71 5.10
N THR A 91 -29.59 9.41 5.16
CA THR A 91 -30.91 8.99 5.65
C THR A 91 -30.98 9.31 7.14
N PRO A 92 -31.83 10.25 7.60
CA PRO A 92 -32.08 10.37 9.02
C PRO A 92 -32.58 9.00 9.47
N VAL A 93 -31.91 8.42 10.47
CA VAL A 93 -32.54 7.37 11.27
C VAL A 93 -33.77 8.04 11.84
N SER A 94 -34.92 7.79 11.19
CA SER A 94 -36.23 8.10 11.72
C SER A 94 -36.23 7.53 13.12
N ALA A 95 -36.30 8.41 14.12
CA ALA A 95 -36.66 8.04 15.46
C ALA A 95 -38.04 7.38 15.38
N SER A 96 -38.06 6.05 15.26
CA SER A 96 -39.25 5.27 15.50
C SER A 96 -39.39 5.19 17.01
N SER A 97 -40.15 6.13 17.57
CA SER A 97 -40.82 5.92 18.84
C SER A 97 -41.67 4.66 18.75
N ASN A 98 -41.46 3.72 19.67
CA ASN A 98 -42.50 2.91 20.30
C ASN A 98 -41.93 2.37 21.62
#